data_AF-A0A920RIM4-F1
#
_entry.id   AF-A0A920RIM4-F1
#
_cell.length_a   1.000
_cell.length_b   1.000
_cell.length_c   1.000
_cell.angle_alpha   90.00
_cell.angle_beta   90.00
_cell.angle_gamma   90.00
#
_symmetry.space_group_name_H-M   'P 1'
#
loop_
_entity.id
_entity.type
_entity.pdbx_description
1 polymer ?
#
loop_
_entity_poly.entity_id
_entity_poly.type
_entity_poly.pdbx_seq_one_letter_code
_entity_poly.pdbx_strand_id
1 'polypeptide(L)'
;MLYLIRKQKIDILDIPIAQITHQYVEYVELMQGLHLDLAAEYLVMAAMLAEIKSRMLIPRQEVGQDEEEDPRAVLVRRLQEYERFRDAATQLDERPRLERELYLVQARIEDDESLQDETVVDLSQLLSAMRDAMLRVDQRRNLKLVPETLSVRDGMNQV
;
A
#
# COMPACT_ATOMS: atom_id res chain seq x y z
N MET A 1 0.38 18.35 19.50
CA MET A 1 0.88 19.74 19.37
C MET A 1 0.25 20.51 18.21
N LEU A 2 0.44 20.11 16.94
CA LEU A 2 -0.10 20.82 15.77
C LEU A 2 -1.61 21.11 15.87
N TYR A 3 -2.38 20.18 16.43
CA TYR A 3 -3.80 20.38 16.72
C TYR A 3 -4.08 21.59 17.62
N LEU A 4 -3.35 21.77 18.72
CA LEU A 4 -3.55 22.87 19.66
C LEU A 4 -3.26 24.23 19.02
N ILE A 5 -2.24 24.29 18.16
CA ILE A 5 -1.86 25.49 17.39
C ILE A 5 -2.99 25.86 16.41
N ARG A 6 -3.45 24.90 15.60
CA ARG A 6 -4.55 25.13 14.65
C ARG A 6 -5.85 25.51 15.36
N LYS A 7 -6.19 24.86 16.47
CA LYS A 7 -7.41 25.15 17.26
C LYS A 7 -7.44 26.60 17.76
N GLN A 8 -6.28 27.16 18.10
CA GLN A 8 -6.15 28.53 18.59
C GLN A 8 -5.85 29.57 17.49
N LYS A 9 -5.72 29.14 16.23
CA LYS A 9 -5.33 30.01 15.11
C LYS A 9 -4.01 30.75 15.38
N ILE A 10 -3.08 30.08 16.05
CA ILE A 10 -1.74 30.58 16.32
C ILE A 10 -0.87 30.39 15.07
N ASP A 11 -0.02 31.37 14.75
CA ASP A 11 0.99 31.23 13.72
C ASP A 11 2.08 30.25 14.19
N ILE A 12 2.43 29.27 13.36
CA ILE A 12 3.52 28.32 13.63
C ILE A 12 4.87 29.03 13.77
N LEU A 13 5.04 30.19 13.14
CA LEU A 13 6.29 30.97 13.22
C LEU A 13 6.40 31.76 14.52
N ASP A 14 5.28 32.09 15.17
CA ASP A 14 5.27 32.84 16.43
C ASP A 14 4.38 32.18 17.47
N ILE A 15 4.92 31.12 18.07
CA ILE A 15 4.21 30.33 19.05
C ILE A 15 4.36 30.97 20.44
N PRO A 16 3.25 31.29 21.15
CA PRO A 16 3.28 31.72 22.54
C PRO A 16 3.56 30.52 23.46
N ILE A 17 4.84 30.22 23.69
CA ILE A 17 5.30 29.01 24.40
C ILE A 17 4.65 28.88 25.78
N ALA A 18 4.55 29.96 26.55
CA ALA A 18 3.97 29.89 27.89
C ALA A 18 2.53 29.35 27.90
N GLN A 19 1.70 29.83 26.95
CA GLN A 19 0.30 29.45 26.84
C GLN A 19 0.13 28.05 26.28
N ILE A 20 0.87 27.71 25.22
CA ILE A 20 0.74 26.41 24.56
C ILE A 20 1.26 25.27 25.45
N THR A 21 2.33 25.51 26.22
CA THR A 21 2.87 24.54 27.17
C THR A 21 1.87 24.22 28.27
N HIS A 22 1.17 25.22 28.80
CA HIS A 22 0.16 25.01 29.83
C HIS A 22 -0.98 24.10 29.32
N GLN A 23 -1.52 24.41 28.15
CA GLN A 23 -2.59 23.61 27.54
C GLN A 23 -2.13 22.21 27.14
N TYR A 24 -0.88 22.08 26.69
CA TYR A 24 -0.33 20.78 26.36
C TYR A 24 -0.25 19.89 27.60
N VAL A 25 0.23 20.42 28.73
CA VAL A 25 0.31 19.69 30.00
C VAL A 25 -1.09 19.31 30.51
N GLU A 26 -2.05 20.24 30.49
CA GLU A 26 -3.44 19.98 30.87
C GLU A 26 -4.04 18.81 30.05
N TYR A 27 -3.77 18.79 28.74
CA TYR A 27 -4.22 17.69 27.88
C TYR A 27 -3.57 16.35 28.24
N VAL A 28 -2.28 16.34 28.58
CA VAL A 28 -1.58 15.12 29.00
C VAL A 28 -2.12 14.60 30.34
N GLU A 29 -2.38 15.49 31.30
CA GLU A 29 -2.96 15.12 32.60
C GLU A 29 -4.36 14.51 32.44
N LEU A 30 -5.20 15.06 31.56
CA LEU A 30 -6.50 14.49 31.23
C LEU A 30 -6.38 13.05 30.69
N MET A 31 -5.41 12.79 29.81
CA MET A 31 -5.18 11.46 29.25
C MET A 31 -4.64 10.46 30.28
N GLN A 32 -3.80 10.92 31.22
CA GLN A 32 -3.33 10.09 32.32
C GLN A 32 -4.48 9.66 33.24
N GLY A 33 -5.43 10.55 33.51
CA GLY A 33 -6.64 10.24 34.28
C GLY A 33 -7.55 9.19 33.61
N LEU A 34 -7.41 8.99 32.30
CA LEU A 34 -8.15 7.99 31.52
C LEU A 34 -7.38 6.68 31.31
N HIS A 35 -6.20 6.51 31.95
CA HIS A 35 -5.33 5.32 31.81
C HIS A 35 -4.97 4.94 30.37
N LEU A 36 -4.72 5.94 29.51
CA LEU A 36 -4.30 5.68 28.14
C LEU A 36 -2.78 5.40 28.12
N ASP A 37 -2.39 4.18 27.73
CA ASP A 37 -0.99 3.70 27.66
C ASP A 37 -0.06 4.56 26.77
N LEU A 38 -0.64 5.46 25.97
CA LEU A 38 0.08 6.31 25.01
C LEU A 38 0.82 7.50 25.66
N ALA A 39 0.68 7.72 26.97
CA ALA A 39 1.20 8.92 27.64
C ALA A 39 2.72 9.15 27.51
N ALA A 40 3.51 8.09 27.34
CA ALA A 40 4.98 8.15 27.32
C ALA A 40 5.55 9.03 26.18
N GLU A 41 4.99 8.94 24.97
CA GLU A 41 5.44 9.76 23.83
C GLU A 41 5.13 11.25 24.05
N TYR A 42 4.06 11.55 24.79
CA TYR A 42 3.68 12.92 25.10
C TYR A 42 4.58 13.57 26.16
N LEU A 43 5.20 12.79 27.05
CA LEU A 43 6.13 13.28 28.07
C LEU A 43 7.39 13.90 27.46
N VAL A 44 7.90 13.34 26.35
CA VAL A 44 9.08 13.88 25.65
C VAL A 44 8.83 15.29 25.15
N MET A 45 7.64 15.53 24.57
CA MET A 45 7.24 16.85 24.11
C MET A 45 6.97 17.81 25.27
N ALA A 46 6.41 17.33 26.39
CA ALA A 46 6.25 18.15 27.60
C ALA A 46 7.61 18.63 28.14
N ALA A 47 8.60 17.73 28.20
CA ALA A 47 9.96 18.06 28.63
C ALA A 47 10.62 19.09 27.69
N MET A 48 10.49 18.91 26.38
CA MET A 48 10.96 19.87 25.38
C MET A 48 10.29 21.25 25.56
N LEU A 49 8.98 21.29 25.75
CA LEU A 49 8.25 22.55 25.97
C LEU A 49 8.64 23.24 27.28
N ALA A 50 8.92 22.47 28.34
CA ALA A 50 9.41 23.00 29.61
C ALA A 50 10.82 23.59 29.46
N GLU A 51 11.71 22.91 28.72
CA GLU A 51 13.04 23.42 28.39
C GLU A 51 12.98 24.74 27.62
N ILE A 52 12.20 24.79 26.54
CA ILE A 52 12.03 26.01 25.74
C ILE A 52 11.47 27.14 26.60
N LYS A 53 10.42 26.87 27.40
CA LYS A 53 9.83 27.87 28.31
C LYS A 53 10.86 28.39 29.30
N SER A 54 11.66 27.52 29.90
CA SER A 54 12.70 27.90 30.86
C SER A 54 13.74 28.82 30.21
N ARG A 55 14.30 28.43 29.05
CA ARG A 55 15.28 29.23 28.31
C ARG A 55 14.74 30.61 27.92
N MET A 56 13.47 30.69 27.52
CA MET A 56 12.83 31.97 27.16
C MET A 56 12.58 32.91 28.35
N LEU A 57 12.52 32.39 29.57
CA LEU A 57 12.25 33.18 30.78
C LEU A 57 13.53 33.63 31.50
N ILE A 58 14.69 33.06 31.15
CA ILE A 58 15.97 33.41 31.77
C ILE A 58 16.46 34.76 31.21
N PRO A 59 16.80 35.74 32.06
CA PRO A 59 17.39 37.00 31.61
C PRO A 59 18.72 36.74 30.88
N ARG A 60 18.83 37.20 29.64
CA ARG A 60 20.10 37.14 28.88
C ARG A 60 21.11 38.10 29.51
N GLN A 61 22.28 37.59 29.89
CA GLN A 61 23.40 38.45 30.29
C GLN A 61 23.94 39.14 29.04
N GLU A 62 24.09 40.47 29.07
CA GLU A 62 24.58 41.28 27.92
C GLU A 62 26.05 41.01 27.53
N VAL A 63 26.67 39.96 28.06
CA VAL A 63 28.10 39.69 27.89
C VAL A 63 28.31 38.81 26.66
N GLY A 64 28.48 39.47 25.51
CA GLY A 64 28.88 38.84 24.25
C GLY A 64 27.70 38.56 23.33
N GLN A 65 27.69 39.26 22.19
CA GLN A 65 26.73 39.12 21.10
C GLN A 65 26.92 37.79 20.34
N ASP A 66 26.77 36.66 21.02
CA ASP A 66 26.51 35.42 20.32
C ASP A 66 25.02 35.43 19.96
N GLU A 67 24.70 35.43 18.67
CA GLU A 67 23.35 35.24 18.12
C GLU A 67 22.83 33.86 18.53
N GLU A 68 22.38 33.75 19.78
CA GLU A 68 21.80 32.52 20.31
C GLU A 68 20.46 32.29 19.60
N GLU A 69 20.45 31.21 18.78
CA GLU A 69 19.31 30.76 17.97
C GLU A 69 18.01 30.76 18.80
N ASP A 70 16.88 31.17 18.20
CA ASP A 70 15.59 31.18 18.92
C ASP A 70 15.38 29.79 19.54
N PRO A 71 15.21 29.67 20.88
CA PRO A 71 15.03 28.37 21.53
C PRO A 71 13.81 27.60 20.99
N ARG A 72 12.88 28.28 20.31
CA ARG A 72 11.72 27.68 19.64
C ARG A 72 12.04 27.07 18.28
N ALA A 73 13.17 27.41 17.64
CA ALA A 73 13.47 27.08 16.25
C ALA A 73 13.37 25.58 15.95
N VAL A 74 13.90 24.73 16.84
CA VAL A 74 13.84 23.27 16.72
C VAL A 74 12.38 22.78 16.70
N LEU A 75 11.53 23.34 17.56
CA LEU A 75 10.11 22.98 17.62
C LEU A 75 9.37 23.43 16.37
N VAL A 76 9.57 24.67 15.94
CA VAL A 76 8.94 25.24 14.74
C VAL A 76 9.30 24.40 13.52
N ARG A 77 10.58 24.08 13.32
CA ARG A 77 11.05 23.25 12.21
C ARG A 77 10.38 21.87 12.20
N ARG A 78 10.32 21.19 13.34
CA ARG A 78 9.65 19.88 13.46
C ARG A 78 8.16 19.97 13.15
N LEU A 79 7.49 21.04 13.56
CA LEU A 79 6.07 21.25 13.28
C LEU A 79 5.82 21.50 11.80
N GLN A 80 6.66 22.30 11.14
CA GLN A 80 6.57 22.55 9.70
C GLN A 80 6.84 21.28 8.88
N GLU A 81 7.86 20.50 9.24
CA GLU A 81 8.14 19.21 8.59
C GLU A 81 6.95 18.26 8.75
N TYR A 82 6.41 18.13 9.97
CA TYR A 82 5.24 17.29 10.22
C TYR A 82 4.01 17.76 9.45
N GLU A 83 3.72 19.06 9.41
CA GLU A 83 2.61 19.62 8.65
C GLU A 83 2.74 19.28 7.15
N ARG A 84 3.93 19.47 6.58
CA ARG A 84 4.19 19.15 5.18
C ARG A 84 3.93 17.68 4.86
N PHE A 85 4.40 16.76 5.71
CA PHE A 85 4.18 15.33 5.50
C PHE A 85 2.74 14.92 5.75
N ARG A 86 2.07 15.53 6.72
CA ARG A 86 0.65 15.29 6.98
C ARG A 86 -0.22 15.72 5.81
N ASP A 87 0.05 16.88 5.24
CA ASP A 87 -0.68 17.39 4.09
C ASP A 87 -0.42 16.51 2.85
N ALA A 88 0.84 16.10 2.63
CA ALA A 88 1.19 15.16 1.56
C ALA A 88 0.50 13.79 1.74
N ALA A 89 0.43 13.27 2.97
CA ALA A 89 -0.26 12.02 3.28
C ALA A 89 -1.77 12.14 3.03
N THR A 90 -2.37 13.28 3.38
CA THR A 90 -3.79 13.56 3.13
C THR A 90 -4.06 13.60 1.62
N GLN A 91 -3.26 14.35 0.87
CA GLN A 91 -3.36 14.41 -0.60
C GLN A 91 -3.18 13.03 -1.26
N LEU A 92 -2.32 12.19 -0.68
CA LEU A 92 -2.11 10.83 -1.19
C LEU A 92 -3.32 9.94 -0.91
N ASP A 93 -3.93 10.03 0.27
CA ASP A 93 -5.11 9.23 0.64
C ASP A 93 -6.38 9.63 -0.11
N GLU A 94 -6.48 10.91 -0.51
CA GLU A 94 -7.54 11.44 -1.37
C GLU A 94 -7.45 10.94 -2.82
N ARG A 95 -6.30 10.39 -3.26
CA ARG A 95 -6.19 9.87 -4.61
C ARG A 95 -7.06 8.62 -4.78
N PRO A 96 -7.75 8.47 -5.92
CA PRO A 96 -8.51 7.27 -6.21
C PRO A 96 -7.55 6.09 -6.31
N ARG A 97 -7.91 4.99 -5.63
CA ARG A 97 -7.13 3.77 -5.58
C ARG A 97 -7.80 2.72 -6.45
N LEU A 98 -6.97 1.98 -7.19
CA LEU A 98 -7.40 0.74 -7.82
C LEU A 98 -7.95 -0.20 -6.76
N GLU A 99 -9.03 -0.90 -7.10
CA GLU A 99 -9.77 -1.83 -6.24
C GLU A 99 -10.52 -1.20 -5.05
N ARG A 100 -10.49 0.14 -4.90
CA ARG A 100 -11.31 0.90 -3.93
C ARG A 100 -12.32 1.78 -4.63
N GLU A 101 -11.86 2.72 -5.45
CA GLU A 101 -12.71 3.59 -6.28
C GLU A 101 -12.66 3.23 -7.76
N LEU A 102 -11.51 2.76 -8.25
CA LEU A 102 -11.29 2.43 -9.66
C LEU A 102 -11.21 0.92 -9.84
N TYR A 103 -11.98 0.38 -10.78
CA TYR A 103 -11.90 -1.03 -11.17
C TYR A 103 -11.45 -1.13 -12.62
N LEU A 104 -10.40 -1.90 -12.87
CA LEU A 104 -9.95 -2.19 -14.23
C LEU A 104 -10.94 -3.15 -14.88
N VAL A 105 -11.60 -2.69 -15.94
CA VAL A 105 -12.43 -3.54 -16.78
C VAL A 105 -11.58 -3.97 -17.97
N GLN A 106 -11.42 -5.28 -18.13
CA GLN A 106 -10.93 -5.87 -19.36
C GLN A 106 -12.10 -6.47 -20.11
N ALA A 107 -12.38 -5.95 -21.30
CA ALA A 107 -13.27 -6.58 -22.25
C ALA A 107 -12.39 -7.32 -23.27
N ARG A 108 -12.61 -8.63 -23.40
CA ARG A 108 -12.11 -9.36 -24.56
C ARG A 108 -12.99 -8.97 -25.72
N ILE A 109 -12.49 -8.09 -26.58
CA ILE A 109 -13.05 -7.92 -27.91
C ILE A 109 -12.56 -9.14 -28.68
N GLU A 110 -13.44 -10.11 -28.87
CA GLU A 110 -13.24 -11.08 -29.93
C GLU A 110 -13.43 -10.28 -31.21
N ASP A 111 -12.32 -9.76 -31.75
CA ASP A 111 -12.32 -9.31 -33.13
C ASP A 111 -12.70 -10.56 -33.93
N ASP A 112 -13.91 -10.55 -34.50
CA ASP A 112 -14.35 -11.55 -35.49
C ASP A 112 -13.61 -11.32 -36.82
N GLU A 113 -12.32 -11.02 -36.75
CA GLU A 113 -11.36 -11.30 -37.80
C GLU A 113 -10.91 -12.76 -37.62
N SER A 114 -11.90 -13.67 -37.55
CA SER A 114 -11.70 -14.92 -38.24
C SER A 114 -11.51 -14.53 -39.70
N LEU A 115 -10.25 -14.33 -40.10
CA LEU A 115 -9.86 -14.53 -41.48
C LEU A 115 -10.38 -15.92 -41.80
N GLN A 116 -11.55 -15.97 -42.42
CA GLN A 116 -12.00 -17.14 -43.15
C GLN A 116 -10.91 -17.34 -44.18
N ASP A 117 -9.87 -18.09 -43.81
CA ASP A 117 -9.03 -18.77 -44.75
C ASP A 117 -9.99 -19.77 -45.38
N GLU A 118 -10.72 -19.30 -46.41
CA GLU A 118 -11.54 -20.13 -47.28
C GLU A 118 -10.56 -21.11 -47.92
N THR A 119 -10.28 -22.17 -47.18
CA THR A 119 -9.46 -23.26 -47.67
C THR A 119 -10.21 -23.82 -48.86
N VAL A 120 -9.71 -23.51 -50.05
CA VAL A 120 -10.30 -23.98 -51.30
C VAL A 120 -10.00 -25.47 -51.39
N VAL A 121 -10.93 -26.29 -50.91
CA VAL A 121 -10.85 -27.74 -50.93
C VAL A 121 -11.53 -28.25 -52.20
N ASP A 122 -10.82 -29.06 -52.98
CA ASP A 122 -11.41 -29.76 -54.13
C ASP A 122 -12.20 -31.00 -53.67
N LEU A 123 -13.22 -31.40 -54.44
CA LEU A 123 -14.05 -32.57 -54.14
C LEU A 123 -13.20 -33.85 -53.98
N SER A 124 -12.09 -33.96 -54.74
CA SER A 124 -11.15 -35.08 -54.62
C SER A 124 -10.51 -35.18 -53.24
N GLN A 125 -10.17 -34.05 -52.62
CA GLN A 125 -9.56 -33.99 -51.29
C GLN A 125 -10.57 -34.38 -50.21
N LEU A 126 -11.83 -33.92 -50.33
CA LEU A 126 -12.91 -34.29 -49.42
C LEU A 126 -13.21 -35.80 -49.48
N LEU A 127 -13.27 -36.37 -50.69
CA LEU A 127 -13.47 -37.80 -50.89
C LEU A 127 -12.32 -38.64 -50.32
N SER A 128 -11.07 -38.19 -50.49
CA SER A 128 -9.91 -38.86 -49.89
C SER A 128 -9.98 -38.85 -48.36
N ALA A 129 -10.28 -37.69 -47.77
CA ALA A 129 -10.40 -37.55 -46.32
C ALA A 129 -11.51 -38.45 -45.75
N MET A 130 -12.66 -38.52 -46.42
CA MET A 130 -13.78 -39.39 -46.06
C MET A 130 -13.39 -40.87 -46.14
N ARG A 131 -12.69 -41.29 -47.20
CA ARG A 131 -12.19 -42.67 -47.34
C ARG A 131 -11.25 -43.03 -46.20
N ASP A 132 -10.30 -42.15 -45.88
CA ASP A 132 -9.34 -42.39 -44.81
C ASP A 132 -10.02 -42.48 -43.44
N ALA A 133 -11.05 -41.66 -43.21
CA ALA A 133 -11.87 -41.74 -42.00
C ALA A 133 -12.61 -43.09 -41.89
N MET A 134 -13.22 -43.56 -42.98
CA MET A 134 -13.92 -44.85 -43.01
C MET A 134 -12.95 -46.03 -42.79
N LEU A 135 -11.77 -46.01 -43.41
CA LEU A 135 -10.74 -47.02 -43.21
C LEU A 135 -10.25 -47.07 -41.75
N ARG A 136 -10.06 -45.90 -41.11
CA ARG A 136 -9.68 -45.84 -39.68
C ARG A 136 -10.75 -46.46 -38.79
N VAL A 137 -12.03 -46.22 -39.09
CA VAL A 137 -13.14 -46.81 -38.34
C VAL A 137 -13.18 -48.33 -38.51
N ASP A 138 -12.99 -48.84 -39.73
CA ASP A 138 -12.96 -50.28 -40.00
C ASP A 138 -11.77 -50.98 -39.32
N GLN A 139 -10.57 -50.38 -39.38
CA GLN A 139 -9.37 -50.88 -38.70
C GLN A 139 -9.56 -50.93 -37.18
N ARG A 140 -10.21 -49.92 -36.57
CA ARG A 140 -10.55 -49.94 -35.15
C ARG A 140 -11.59 -51.02 -34.82
N ARG A 141 -12.53 -51.30 -35.72
CA ARG A 141 -13.55 -52.35 -35.55
C ARG A 141 -12.94 -53.76 -35.48
N ASN A 142 -11.88 -54.01 -36.25
CA ASN A 142 -11.18 -55.29 -36.28
C ASN A 142 -10.07 -55.42 -35.23
N LEU A 143 -9.81 -54.37 -34.44
CA LEU A 143 -8.88 -54.43 -33.33
C LEU A 143 -9.51 -55.21 -32.16
N LYS A 144 -9.40 -56.54 -32.20
CA LYS A 144 -9.63 -57.38 -31.02
C LYS A 144 -8.47 -57.18 -30.05
N LEU A 145 -8.59 -56.19 -29.16
CA LEU A 145 -7.74 -56.09 -28.00
C LEU A 145 -8.05 -57.29 -27.11
N VAL A 146 -7.26 -58.36 -27.23
CA VAL A 146 -7.22 -59.42 -26.23
C VAL A 146 -6.37 -58.87 -25.10
N PRO A 147 -6.93 -58.54 -23.93
CA PRO A 147 -6.11 -58.16 -22.79
C PRO A 147 -5.30 -59.38 -22.38
N GLU A 148 -3.99 -59.36 -22.62
CA GLU A 148 -3.08 -60.28 -21.96
C GLU A 148 -3.09 -59.94 -20.46
N THR A 149 -3.68 -60.82 -19.65
CA THR A 149 -3.56 -60.72 -18.19
C THR A 149 -2.18 -61.21 -17.79
N LEU A 150 -1.17 -60.35 -17.99
CA LEU A 150 0.12 -60.55 -17.35
C LEU A 150 -0.06 -60.38 -15.84
N SER A 151 0.14 -61.48 -15.11
CA SER A 151 0.20 -61.43 -13.65
C SER A 151 1.43 -60.62 -13.24
N VAL A 152 1.30 -59.76 -12.24
CA VAL A 152 2.37 -58.89 -11.73
C VAL A 152 3.65 -59.69 -11.38
N ARG A 153 3.53 -61.00 -11.08
CA ARG A 153 4.67 -61.90 -10.87
C ARG A 153 5.47 -62.23 -12.13
N ASP A 154 4.83 -62.36 -13.29
CA ASP A 154 5.53 -62.69 -14.54
C ASP A 154 6.31 -61.50 -15.09
N GLY A 155 5.79 -60.27 -14.91
CA GLY A 155 6.49 -59.04 -15.31
C GLY A 155 7.75 -58.72 -14.49
N MET A 156 7.85 -59.24 -13.26
CA MET A 156 9.02 -59.01 -12.39
C MET A 156 10.21 -59.94 -12.68
N ASN A 157 10.06 -60.97 -13.51
CA ASN A 157 11.14 -61.89 -13.89
C ASN A 157 11.77 -61.58 -15.26
N GLN A 158 11.27 -60.58 -15.99
CA GLN A 158 11.73 -60.22 -17.34
C GLN A 158 12.53 -58.90 -17.40
N VAL A 159 12.88 -58.33 -16.24
CA VAL A 159 13.83 -57.22 -16.07
C VAL A 159 15.03 -57.74 -15.28
#